data_AF-A0A7W0FR47-F1
#
_entry.id   AF-A0A7W0FR47-F1
#
_cell.length_a   1.000
_cell.length_b   1.000
_cell.length_c   1.000
_cell.angle_alpha   90.00
_cell.angle_beta   90.00
_cell.angle_gamma   90.00
#
_symmetry.space_group_name_H-M   'P 1'
#
loop_
_entity.id
_entity.type
_entity.pdbx_description
1 polymer ?
#
loop_
_entity_poly.entity_id
_entity_poly.type
_entity_poly.pdbx_seq_one_letter_code
_entity_poly.pdbx_strand_id
1 'polypeptide(L)'
;MPKTAAAKSTSQAATPGVDQTAREPGPAGSVSFVGTGPGDPGLLTIRAVELIRAAEIVIIESPDHVTLLQTILGADAGRLTVVDGGYGEDGQPLTHA
;
A
#
# COMPACT_ATOMS: atom_id res chain seq x y z
N MET A 1 10.49 41.61 -3.07
CA MET A 1 10.90 40.61 -4.07
C MET A 1 10.02 39.37 -3.94
N PRO A 2 8.94 39.22 -4.73
CA PRO A 2 8.22 37.96 -4.84
C PRO A 2 8.91 37.06 -5.89
N LYS A 3 9.26 35.83 -5.54
CA LYS A 3 9.78 34.84 -6.50
C LYS A 3 8.64 33.97 -7.01
N THR A 4 8.25 34.22 -8.25
CA THR A 4 7.37 33.42 -9.10
C THR A 4 7.89 31.98 -9.18
N ALA A 5 7.04 30.99 -8.91
CA ALA A 5 7.33 29.58 -9.16
C ALA A 5 6.67 29.17 -10.49
N ALA A 6 7.52 28.81 -11.45
CA ALA A 6 7.17 28.35 -12.78
C ALA A 6 6.68 26.89 -12.79
N ALA A 7 5.85 26.58 -13.77
CA ALA A 7 5.15 25.32 -13.93
C ALA A 7 5.95 24.23 -14.69
N LYS A 8 5.58 22.97 -14.40
CA LYS A 8 5.57 21.76 -15.24
C LYS A 8 6.88 21.19 -15.79
N SER A 9 7.13 19.91 -15.48
CA SER A 9 7.76 18.98 -16.41
C SER A 9 7.02 17.65 -16.41
N THR A 10 6.69 17.23 -17.63
CA THR A 10 5.96 16.04 -18.04
C THR A 10 6.92 14.87 -18.18
N SER A 11 6.48 13.66 -17.82
CA SER A 11 6.94 12.44 -18.49
C SER A 11 5.78 11.47 -18.59
N GLN A 12 5.37 11.22 -19.83
CA GLN A 12 4.34 10.26 -20.24
C GLN A 12 5.05 9.22 -21.13
N ALA A 13 4.87 7.93 -20.84
CA ALA A 13 4.45 6.91 -21.81
C ALA A 13 4.65 5.47 -21.27
N ALA A 14 3.56 4.72 -21.18
CA ALA A 14 3.37 3.45 -21.90
C ALA A 14 1.90 3.02 -21.79
N THR A 15 1.26 2.73 -22.93
CA THR A 15 -0.13 2.26 -23.02
C THR A 15 -0.17 0.75 -23.14
N PRO A 16 -1.09 0.08 -22.44
CA PRO A 16 -1.86 -1.00 -23.07
C PRO A 16 -3.35 -0.65 -23.07
N GLY A 17 -4.00 -0.85 -24.20
CA GLY A 17 -5.42 -0.59 -24.37
C GLY A 17 -6.28 -1.49 -23.48
N VAL A 18 -7.08 -0.87 -22.62
CA VAL A 18 -8.30 -1.45 -22.08
C VAL A 18 -9.41 -0.43 -22.28
N ASP A 19 -10.56 -0.93 -22.70
CA ASP A 19 -11.79 -0.19 -22.96
C ASP A 19 -12.14 0.71 -21.76
N GLN A 20 -11.82 2.01 -21.87
CA GLN A 20 -12.18 3.02 -20.87
C GLN A 20 -13.60 3.50 -21.17
N THR A 21 -14.59 2.63 -20.95
CA THR A 21 -15.92 3.12 -20.57
C THR A 21 -15.72 3.98 -19.34
N ALA A 22 -15.92 5.29 -19.47
CA ALA A 22 -15.75 6.28 -18.43
C ALA A 22 -16.65 5.94 -17.23
N ARG A 23 -16.10 5.14 -16.31
CA ARG A 23 -16.68 4.93 -14.99
C ARG A 23 -16.55 6.28 -14.30
N GLU A 24 -17.67 6.86 -13.88
CA GLU A 24 -17.62 8.03 -13.01
C GLU A 24 -16.64 7.73 -11.86
N PRO A 25 -15.70 8.64 -11.55
CA PRO A 25 -14.72 8.38 -10.52
C PRO A 25 -15.49 8.21 -9.21
N GLY A 26 -15.67 6.96 -8.80
CA GLY A 26 -16.14 6.62 -7.47
C GLY A 26 -15.22 7.30 -6.44
N PRO A 27 -15.67 7.46 -5.19
CA PRO A 27 -14.86 8.09 -4.15
C PRO A 27 -13.46 7.46 -4.15
N ALA A 28 -12.43 8.30 -4.28
CA ALA A 28 -11.06 7.84 -4.31
C ALA A 28 -10.72 7.13 -2.99
N GLY A 29 -10.22 5.90 -3.09
CA GLY A 29 -9.68 5.19 -1.93
C GLY A 29 -8.48 5.94 -1.33
N SER A 30 -8.15 5.64 -0.08
CA SER A 30 -6.97 6.20 0.59
C SER A 30 -5.86 5.16 0.70
N VAL A 31 -4.61 5.63 0.67
CA VAL A 31 -3.41 4.82 0.88
C VAL A 31 -2.68 5.37 2.08
N SER A 32 -2.28 4.48 2.99
CA SER A 32 -1.48 4.83 4.16
C SER A 32 -0.18 4.04 4.15
N PHE A 33 0.95 4.73 4.23
CA PHE A 33 2.24 4.10 4.49
C PHE A 33 2.42 3.93 6.00
N VAL A 34 2.65 2.70 6.44
CA VAL A 34 2.70 2.34 7.85
C VAL A 34 4.08 1.77 8.17
N GLY A 35 4.81 2.44 9.07
CA GLY A 35 6.01 1.86 9.66
C GLY A 35 5.62 0.79 10.68
N THR A 36 5.97 -0.47 10.41
CA THR A 36 5.66 -1.62 11.26
C THR A 36 6.62 -1.78 12.45
N GLY A 37 7.70 -1.01 12.49
CA GLY A 37 8.73 -1.11 13.52
C GLY A 37 9.63 -2.35 13.32
N PRO A 38 10.36 -2.78 14.36
CA PRO A 38 11.34 -3.86 14.25
C PRO A 38 10.75 -5.28 14.27
N GLY A 39 9.42 -5.42 14.40
CA GLY A 39 8.71 -6.72 14.33
C GLY A 39 7.88 -7.07 15.57
N ASP A 40 8.13 -6.47 16.74
CA ASP A 40 7.28 -6.65 17.92
C ASP A 40 5.94 -5.89 17.73
N PRO A 41 4.78 -6.59 17.73
CA PRO A 41 3.47 -5.94 17.60
C PRO A 41 3.19 -4.90 18.69
N GLY A 42 3.78 -5.04 19.89
CA GLY A 42 3.66 -4.08 20.98
C GLY A 42 4.35 -2.74 20.72
N LEU A 43 5.19 -2.65 19.69
CA LEU A 43 5.87 -1.41 19.26
C LEU A 43 5.13 -0.66 18.16
N LEU A 44 4.00 -1.19 17.66
CA LEU A 44 3.16 -0.47 16.72
C LEU A 44 2.50 0.73 17.39
N THR A 45 2.44 1.83 16.67
CA THR A 45 1.62 2.96 17.12
C THR A 45 0.14 2.58 17.10
N ILE A 46 -0.65 3.22 17.96
CA ILE A 46 -2.11 3.05 17.98
C ILE A 46 -2.69 3.33 16.58
N ARG A 47 -2.19 4.36 15.90
CA ARG A 47 -2.64 4.71 14.56
C ARG A 47 -2.35 3.63 13.51
N ALA A 48 -1.18 2.98 13.60
CA ALA A 48 -0.84 1.86 12.72
C ALA A 48 -1.83 0.71 12.89
N VAL A 49 -2.14 0.34 14.14
CA VAL A 49 -3.10 -0.72 14.46
C VAL A 49 -4.51 -0.39 13.94
N GLU A 50 -4.97 0.84 14.12
CA GLU A 50 -6.26 1.30 13.59
C GLU A 50 -6.34 1.18 12.07
N LEU A 51 -5.30 1.64 11.36
CA LEU A 51 -5.23 1.58 9.90
C LEU A 51 -5.23 0.13 9.41
N ILE A 52 -4.43 -0.74 10.03
CA ILE A 52 -4.39 -2.17 9.70
C ILE A 52 -5.76 -2.84 9.90
N ARG A 53 -6.46 -2.52 10.99
CA ARG A 53 -7.81 -3.08 11.27
C ARG A 53 -8.88 -2.60 10.31
N ALA A 54 -8.74 -1.37 9.78
CA ALA A 54 -9.68 -0.78 8.84
C ALA A 54 -9.35 -1.13 7.37
N ALA A 55 -8.15 -1.62 7.09
CA ALA A 55 -7.72 -1.93 5.74
C ALA A 55 -8.43 -3.17 5.18
N GLU A 56 -8.82 -3.07 3.91
CA GLU A 56 -9.31 -4.20 3.12
C GLU A 56 -8.15 -4.92 2.41
N ILE A 57 -7.08 -4.17 2.11
CA ILE A 57 -5.89 -4.63 1.39
C ILE A 57 -4.65 -4.11 2.13
N VAL A 58 -3.67 -4.99 2.35
CA VAL A 58 -2.35 -4.64 2.88
C VAL A 58 -1.27 -5.23 1.98
N ILE A 59 -0.33 -4.39 1.58
CA ILE A 59 0.83 -4.78 0.77
C ILE A 59 2.03 -4.89 1.71
N ILE A 60 2.76 -6.00 1.65
CA ILE A 60 3.94 -6.28 2.48
C ILE A 60 5.08 -6.81 1.63
N GLU A 61 6.32 -6.56 2.05
CA GLU A 61 7.52 -7.03 1.33
C GLU A 61 8.25 -8.18 2.05
N SER A 62 7.86 -8.49 3.31
CA SER A 62 8.51 -9.51 4.13
C SER A 62 7.48 -10.50 4.70
N PRO A 63 7.78 -11.82 4.69
CA PRO A 63 6.96 -12.83 5.34
C PRO A 63 6.70 -12.56 6.83
N ASP A 64 7.63 -11.91 7.54
CA ASP A 64 7.49 -11.60 8.96
C ASP A 64 6.29 -10.68 9.24
N HIS A 65 5.93 -9.83 8.27
CA HIS A 65 4.75 -8.97 8.38
C HIS A 65 3.45 -9.76 8.38
N VAL A 66 3.40 -10.96 7.78
CA VAL A 66 2.20 -11.82 7.84
C VAL A 66 1.90 -12.22 9.29
N THR A 67 2.92 -12.64 10.03
CA THR A 67 2.78 -13.04 11.45
C THR A 67 2.34 -11.85 12.33
N LEU A 68 2.89 -10.66 12.07
CA LEU A 68 2.49 -9.43 12.75
C LEU A 68 1.00 -9.10 12.48
N LEU A 69 0.55 -9.18 11.22
CA LEU A 69 -0.85 -8.97 10.86
C LEU A 69 -1.78 -9.98 11.52
N GLN A 70 -1.40 -11.25 11.56
CA GLN A 70 -2.17 -12.30 12.26
C GLN A 70 -2.31 -12.00 13.74
N THR A 71 -1.26 -11.50 14.39
CA THR A 71 -1.29 -11.14 15.81
C THR A 71 -2.25 -9.97 16.09
N ILE A 72 -2.28 -8.97 15.20
CA ILE A 72 -3.14 -7.79 15.34
C ILE A 72 -4.62 -8.12 15.10
N LEU A 73 -4.89 -8.90 14.05
CA LEU A 73 -6.25 -9.16 13.56
C LEU A 73 -6.89 -10.38 14.22
N GLY A 74 -6.10 -11.37 14.64
CA GLY A 74 -6.61 -12.62 15.21
C GLY A 74 -7.61 -13.30 14.28
N ALA A 75 -8.81 -13.58 14.80
CA ALA A 75 -9.89 -14.21 14.02
C ALA A 75 -10.34 -13.39 12.79
N ASP A 76 -10.07 -12.08 12.80
CA ASP A 76 -10.46 -11.19 11.71
C ASP A 76 -9.50 -11.21 10.52
N ALA A 77 -8.37 -11.92 10.62
CA ALA A 77 -7.36 -11.95 9.56
C ALA A 77 -7.91 -12.40 8.20
N GLY A 78 -8.95 -13.23 8.17
CA GLY A 78 -9.59 -13.70 6.94
C GLY A 78 -10.32 -12.63 6.12
N ARG A 79 -10.56 -11.43 6.68
CA ARG A 79 -11.17 -10.31 5.95
C ARG A 79 -10.16 -9.56 5.07
N LEU A 80 -8.88 -9.64 5.41
CA LEU A 80 -7.84 -8.81 4.84
C LEU A 80 -7.19 -9.52 3.65
N THR A 81 -7.12 -8.83 2.51
CA THR A 81 -6.31 -9.29 1.38
C THR A 81 -4.86 -8.87 1.59
N VAL A 82 -3.95 -9.84 1.72
CA VAL A 82 -2.52 -9.58 1.85
C VAL A 82 -1.85 -9.81 0.50
N VAL A 83 -1.14 -8.79 0.01
CA VAL A 83 -0.43 -8.81 -1.27
C VAL A 83 1.07 -8.74 -1.01
N ASP A 84 1.83 -9.60 -1.69
CA ASP A 84 3.28 -9.52 -1.70
C ASP A 84 3.72 -8.38 -2.64
N GLY A 85 4.33 -7.34 -2.08
CA GLY A 85 4.89 -6.21 -2.80
C GLY A 85 6.36 -6.39 -3.17
N GLY A 86 6.99 -7.48 -2.75
CA GLY A 86 8.41 -7.76 -3.01
C GLY A 86 8.67 -8.40 -4.37
N TYR A 87 7.64 -8.88 -5.08
CA TYR A 87 7.77 -9.61 -6.35
C TYR A 87 6.78 -9.10 -7.40
N GLY A 88 7.23 -9.08 -8.67
CA GLY A 88 6.38 -8.81 -9.83
C GLY A 88 5.54 -10.02 -10.23
N GLU A 89 4.59 -9.82 -11.16
CA GLU A 89 3.73 -10.90 -11.69
C GLU A 89 4.52 -12.01 -12.41
N ASP A 90 5.73 -11.70 -12.87
CA ASP A 90 6.69 -12.64 -13.48
C ASP A 90 7.54 -13.40 -12.44
N GLY A 91 7.30 -13.16 -11.15
CA GLY A 91 8.05 -13.76 -10.04
C GLY A 91 9.45 -13.18 -9.85
N GLN A 92 9.81 -12.09 -10.57
CA GLN A 92 11.07 -11.39 -10.33
C GLN A 92 10.97 -10.50 -9.10
N PRO A 93 12.01 -10.41 -8.26
CA PRO A 93 12.02 -9.50 -7.13
C PRO A 93 11.97 -8.04 -7.62
N LEU A 94 11.09 -7.25 -7.01
CA LEU A 94 11.05 -5.80 -7.20
C LEU A 94 12.19 -5.14 -6.41
N THR A 95 12.74 -4.06 -6.95
CA THR A 95 13.88 -3.37 -6.32
C THR A 95 13.43 -2.79 -5.00
N HIS A 96 14.07 -3.20 -3.89
CA HIS A 96 13.78 -2.68 -2.56
C HIS A 96 14.32 -1.25 -2.43
N ALA A 97 13.59 -0.39 -1.73
CA ALA A 97 13.97 1.00 -1.46
C ALA A 97 14.92 1.14 -0.28
#